data_AF-A0A2A2K5E3-F1
#
_entry.id   AF-A0A2A2K5E3-F1
#
_cell.length_a   1.000
_cell.length_b   1.000
_cell.length_c   1.000
_cell.angle_alpha   90.00
_cell.angle_beta   90.00
_cell.angle_gamma   90.00
#
_symmetry.space_group_name_H-M   'P 1'
#
loop_
_entity.id
_entity.type
_entity.pdbx_description
1 polymer ?
#
loop_
_entity_poly.entity_id
_entity_poly.type
_entity_poly.pdbx_seq_one_letter_code
_entity_poly.pdbx_strand_id
1 'polypeptide(L)'
;MEEAFEMTKSEGVSECNVQKMANAVQEATKAKFKKSFEAIVAHSDFVAKINFAGDLNCKIEVDGKFILAYATPNANDKEVNIIDANSFFNGEADEIFDANGNDTKPTYIVYGPIR
;
A
#
# COMPACT_ATOMS: atom_id res chain seq x y z
N MET A 1 1.08 -8.42 -7.60
CA MET A 1 1.34 -8.96 -6.26
C MET A 1 0.93 -10.42 -6.24
N GLU A 2 -0.35 -10.73 -6.45
CA GLU A 2 -0.86 -12.10 -6.59
C GLU A 2 -0.10 -12.92 -7.64
N GLU A 3 0.03 -12.42 -8.86
CA GLU A 3 0.81 -13.09 -9.92
C GLU A 3 2.26 -13.40 -9.50
N ALA A 4 2.92 -12.48 -8.80
CA ALA A 4 4.30 -12.69 -8.34
C ALA A 4 4.36 -13.76 -7.23
N PHE A 5 3.34 -13.83 -6.38
CA PHE A 5 3.21 -14.85 -5.35
C PHE A 5 2.96 -16.23 -5.97
N GLU A 6 1.97 -16.33 -6.87
CA GLU A 6 1.63 -17.57 -7.57
C GLU A 6 2.78 -18.11 -8.42
N MET A 7 3.48 -17.23 -9.13
CA MET A 7 4.67 -17.60 -9.89
C MET A 7 5.76 -18.18 -8.98
N THR A 8 6.08 -17.51 -7.87
CA THR A 8 7.10 -17.98 -6.91
C THR A 8 6.71 -19.34 -6.32
N LYS A 9 5.43 -19.55 -6.01
CA LYS A 9 4.90 -20.84 -5.56
C LYS A 9 5.04 -21.91 -6.66
N SER A 10 4.73 -21.59 -7.91
CA SER A 10 4.83 -22.51 -9.04
C SER A 10 6.27 -22.97 -9.34
N GLU A 11 7.27 -22.17 -8.96
CA GLU A 11 8.70 -22.52 -9.02
C GLU A 11 9.12 -23.51 -7.90
N GLY A 12 8.18 -24.00 -7.10
CA GLY A 12 8.43 -24.96 -6.03
C GLY A 12 8.89 -24.31 -4.72
N VAL A 13 8.81 -22.99 -4.59
CA VAL A 13 9.10 -22.31 -3.32
C VAL A 13 7.98 -22.63 -2.33
N SER A 14 8.37 -23.14 -1.16
CA SER A 14 7.42 -23.37 -0.06
C SER A 14 6.72 -22.07 0.33
N GLU A 15 5.41 -22.11 0.50
CA GLU A 15 4.60 -21.00 1.03
C GLU A 15 5.04 -20.56 2.43
N CYS A 16 5.77 -21.41 3.16
CA CYS A 16 6.33 -21.03 4.46
C CYS A 16 7.55 -20.13 4.34
N ASN A 17 8.17 -20.04 3.16
CA ASN A 17 9.29 -19.14 2.90
C ASN A 17 8.77 -17.76 2.50
N VAL A 18 8.14 -17.09 3.46
CA VAL A 18 7.55 -15.75 3.27
C VAL A 18 8.59 -14.70 2.85
N GLN A 19 9.86 -14.89 3.19
CA GLN A 19 10.94 -14.01 2.74
C GLN A 19 11.13 -14.05 1.22
N LYS A 20 11.16 -15.26 0.61
CA LYS A 20 11.26 -15.38 -0.85
C LYS A 20 10.04 -14.77 -1.53
N MET A 21 8.85 -15.00 -0.98
CA MET A 21 7.61 -14.41 -1.49
C MET A 21 7.64 -12.89 -1.43
N ALA A 22 8.07 -12.31 -0.30
CA ALA A 22 8.20 -10.87 -0.12
C ALA A 22 9.18 -10.26 -1.12
N ASN A 23 10.34 -10.89 -1.31
CA ASN A 23 11.33 -10.44 -2.29
C ASN A 23 10.76 -10.46 -3.72
N ALA A 24 10.06 -11.52 -4.12
CA ALA A 24 9.46 -11.60 -5.45
C ALA A 24 8.39 -10.53 -5.67
N VAL A 25 7.53 -10.30 -4.68
CA VAL A 25 6.52 -9.23 -4.72
C VAL A 25 7.19 -7.85 -4.79
N GLN A 26 8.25 -7.63 -4.02
CA GLN A 26 9.02 -6.39 -4.05
C GLN A 26 9.61 -6.13 -5.42
N GLU A 27 10.29 -7.10 -6.02
CA GLU A 27 10.91 -6.94 -7.33
C GLU A 27 9.89 -6.73 -8.45
N ALA A 28 8.77 -7.47 -8.42
CA ALA A 28 7.68 -7.29 -9.38
C ALA A 28 7.05 -5.88 -9.28
N THR A 29 6.85 -5.37 -8.06
CA THR A 29 6.26 -4.03 -7.85
C THR A 29 7.23 -2.91 -8.24
N LYS A 30 8.52 -3.01 -7.87
CA LYS A 30 9.57 -2.10 -8.36
C LYS A 30 9.62 -2.05 -9.88
N ALA A 31 9.61 -3.23 -10.53
CA ALA A 31 9.69 -3.33 -11.99
C ALA A 31 8.47 -2.72 -12.69
N LYS A 32 7.27 -2.91 -12.12
CA LYS A 32 6.00 -2.40 -12.67
C LYS A 32 5.87 -0.89 -12.54
N PHE A 33 6.13 -0.34 -11.36
CA PHE A 33 5.85 1.06 -11.06
C PHE A 33 7.07 1.98 -11.19
N LYS A 34 8.26 1.43 -11.42
CA LYS A 34 9.53 2.18 -11.55
C LYS A 34 9.79 3.09 -10.34
N LYS A 35 9.46 2.59 -9.15
CA LYS A 35 9.63 3.25 -7.85
C LYS A 35 10.28 2.29 -6.87
N SER A 36 10.84 2.84 -5.79
CA SER A 36 11.26 2.07 -4.63
C SER A 36 10.03 1.49 -3.91
N PHE A 37 10.09 0.22 -3.55
CA PHE A 37 8.99 -0.49 -2.90
C PHE A 37 9.49 -1.31 -1.72
N GLU A 38 8.63 -1.44 -0.72
CA GLU A 38 8.75 -2.41 0.37
C GLU A 38 7.59 -3.40 0.27
N ALA A 39 7.86 -4.65 0.64
CA ALA A 39 6.87 -5.72 0.65
C ALA A 39 6.98 -6.54 1.93
N ILE A 40 5.84 -6.87 2.50
CA ILE A 40 5.68 -7.68 3.71
C ILE A 40 4.76 -8.84 3.35
N VAL A 41 5.17 -10.06 3.68
CA VAL A 41 4.35 -11.27 3.55
C VAL A 41 4.28 -11.92 4.94
N ALA A 42 3.07 -12.19 5.41
CA ALA A 42 2.82 -12.76 6.72
C ALA A 42 1.94 -14.02 6.64
N HIS A 43 2.13 -14.91 7.60
CA HIS A 43 1.32 -16.12 7.77
C HIS A 43 -0.08 -15.83 8.34
N SER A 44 -0.31 -14.63 8.87
CA SER A 44 -1.55 -14.23 9.50
C SER A 44 -1.77 -12.75 9.30
N ASP A 45 -3.01 -12.32 9.50
CA ASP A 45 -3.39 -10.94 9.29
C ASP A 45 -2.61 -9.99 10.21
N PHE A 46 -2.37 -8.77 9.72
CA PHE A 46 -1.65 -7.74 10.45
C PHE A 46 -2.17 -6.34 10.11
N VAL A 47 -2.03 -5.43 11.07
CA VAL A 47 -2.33 -4.00 10.88
C VAL A 47 -1.05 -3.26 10.56
N ALA A 48 -1.11 -2.34 9.60
CA ALA A 48 0.03 -1.54 9.18
C ALA A 48 -0.35 -0.05 9.17
N LYS A 49 0.48 0.77 9.82
CA LYS A 49 0.45 2.23 9.70
C LYS A 49 1.76 2.66 9.05
N ILE A 50 1.70 3.10 7.80
CA ILE A 50 2.89 3.33 6.98
C ILE A 50 2.72 4.63 6.21
N ASN A 51 3.81 5.39 6.07
CA ASN A 51 3.90 6.50 5.14
C ASN A 51 4.32 5.96 3.77
N PHE A 52 3.52 6.17 2.73
CA PHE A 52 3.74 5.66 1.38
C PHE A 52 3.61 6.76 0.33
N ALA A 53 4.25 6.55 -0.81
CA ALA A 53 4.23 7.51 -1.91
C ALA A 53 2.93 7.43 -2.70
N GLY A 54 2.19 8.56 -2.78
CA GLY A 54 0.99 8.70 -3.60
C GLY A 54 -0.12 7.74 -3.20
N ASP A 55 -0.65 6.99 -4.16
CA ASP A 55 -1.71 5.98 -4.00
C ASP A 55 -1.17 4.53 -4.08
N LEU A 56 0.15 4.36 -4.04
CA LEU A 56 0.81 3.08 -4.23
C LEU A 56 0.94 2.31 -2.92
N ASN A 57 -0.19 1.90 -2.35
CA ASN A 57 -0.30 1.00 -1.21
C ASN A 57 -1.34 -0.07 -1.52
N CYS A 58 -1.00 -1.35 -1.30
CA CYS A 58 -1.93 -2.43 -1.53
C CYS A 58 -1.69 -3.58 -0.55
N LYS A 59 -2.76 -4.03 0.12
CA LYS A 59 -2.78 -5.22 0.97
C LYS A 59 -3.79 -6.22 0.41
N ILE A 60 -3.35 -7.45 0.17
CA ILE A 60 -4.19 -8.55 -0.33
C ILE A 60 -3.96 -9.82 0.49
N GLU A 61 -4.90 -10.75 0.40
CA GLU A 61 -4.75 -12.11 0.91
C GLU A 61 -4.70 -13.09 -0.26
N VAL A 62 -3.69 -13.97 -0.27
CA VAL A 62 -3.51 -15.04 -1.26
C VAL A 62 -3.10 -16.30 -0.53
N ASP A 63 -3.85 -17.40 -0.68
CA ASP A 63 -3.59 -18.69 -0.02
C ASP A 63 -3.33 -18.58 1.49
N GLY A 64 -4.16 -17.78 2.17
CA GLY A 64 -4.07 -17.52 3.61
C GLY A 64 -2.80 -16.77 4.03
N LYS A 65 -2.04 -16.20 3.09
CA LYS A 65 -0.93 -15.28 3.36
C LYS A 65 -1.40 -13.85 3.12
N PHE A 66 -1.01 -12.97 4.03
CA PHE A 66 -1.31 -11.54 3.94
C PHE A 66 -0.11 -10.82 3.34
N ILE A 67 -0.31 -10.17 2.21
CA ILE A 67 0.74 -9.53 1.42
C ILE A 67 0.46 -8.04 1.38
N LEU A 68 1.35 -7.23 1.93
CA LEU A 68 1.34 -5.77 1.82
C LEU A 68 2.51 -5.34 0.94
N ALA A 69 2.28 -4.48 -0.04
CA ALA A 69 3.34 -3.78 -0.75
C ALA A 69 3.01 -2.30 -0.86
N TYR A 70 4.01 -1.45 -0.67
CA TYR A 70 3.86 0.00 -0.78
C TYR A 70 5.09 0.65 -1.39
N ALA A 71 4.88 1.74 -2.13
CA ALA A 71 5.96 2.57 -2.62
C ALA A 71 6.54 3.40 -1.47
N THR A 72 7.86 3.39 -1.32
CA THR A 72 8.52 4.18 -0.28
C THR A 72 8.59 5.65 -0.69
N PRO A 73 8.24 6.60 0.19
CA PRO A 73 8.38 8.02 -0.09
C PRO A 73 9.83 8.41 -0.38
N ASN A 74 10.04 9.24 -1.39
CA ASN A 74 11.30 9.93 -1.65
C ASN A 74 11.15 11.41 -1.30
N ALA A 75 12.27 12.11 -1.11
CA ALA A 75 12.29 13.55 -0.78
C ALA A 75 11.56 14.45 -1.80
N ASN A 76 11.30 13.95 -3.02
CA ASN A 76 10.61 14.67 -4.08
C ASN A 76 9.15 14.24 -4.26
N ASP A 77 8.67 13.22 -3.53
CA ASP A 77 7.28 12.78 -3.63
C ASP A 77 6.38 13.78 -2.87
N LYS A 78 5.24 14.15 -3.48
CA LYS A 78 4.27 15.04 -2.85
C LYS A 78 3.70 14.37 -1.59
N GLU A 79 3.60 15.13 -0.50
CA GLU A 79 2.94 14.65 0.71
C GLU A 79 1.47 14.31 0.41
N VAL A 80 1.01 13.21 1.00
CA VAL A 80 -0.39 12.81 0.99
C VAL A 80 -1.14 13.56 2.08
N ASN A 81 -2.31 14.08 1.74
CA ASN A 81 -3.13 14.79 2.71
C ASN A 81 -3.83 13.76 3.61
N ILE A 82 -3.60 13.83 4.91
CA ILE A 82 -4.24 12.94 5.87
C ILE A 82 -5.51 13.63 6.40
N ILE A 83 -6.65 12.95 6.28
CA ILE A 83 -7.94 13.42 6.78
C ILE A 83 -8.42 12.45 7.86
N ASP A 84 -8.93 12.99 8.97
CA ASP A 84 -9.58 12.18 9.99
C ASP A 84 -10.88 11.58 9.47
N ALA A 85 -11.15 10.32 9.81
CA ALA A 85 -12.35 9.64 9.37
C ALA A 85 -13.62 10.36 9.80
N ASN A 86 -13.66 10.94 11.00
CA ASN A 86 -14.86 11.64 11.45
C ASN A 86 -15.10 12.89 10.61
N SER A 87 -14.05 13.66 10.27
CA SER A 87 -14.18 14.84 9.42
C SER A 87 -14.50 14.50 7.96
N PHE A 88 -14.10 13.31 7.49
CA PHE A 88 -14.53 12.79 6.20
C PHE A 88 -16.03 12.40 6.19
N PHE A 89 -16.49 11.67 7.21
CA PHE A 89 -17.87 11.17 7.26
C PHE A 89 -18.90 12.22 7.68
N ASN A 90 -18.49 13.32 8.31
CA ASN A 90 -19.39 14.41 8.72
C ASN A 90 -19.47 15.57 7.69
N GLY A 91 -18.72 15.51 6.58
CA GLY A 91 -18.72 16.51 5.51
C GLY A 91 -17.82 17.73 5.75
N GLU A 92 -17.12 17.84 6.88
CA GLU A 92 -16.20 18.96 7.14
C GLU A 92 -14.96 18.94 6.22
N ALA A 93 -14.61 17.77 5.70
CA ALA A 93 -13.51 17.62 4.75
C ALA A 93 -13.83 18.15 3.33
N ASP A 94 -15.10 18.40 3.00
CA ASP A 94 -15.54 18.86 1.67
C ASP A 94 -14.88 20.20 1.27
N GLU A 95 -14.69 21.11 2.23
CA GLU A 95 -14.02 22.40 2.02
C GLU A 95 -12.52 22.24 1.66
N ILE A 96 -11.87 21.16 2.15
CA ILE A 96 -10.46 20.85 1.88
C ILE A 96 -10.29 20.28 0.46
N PHE A 97 -11.27 19.51 0.00
CA PHE A 97 -11.27 18.93 -1.34
C PHE A 97 -11.48 20.01 -2.42
N ASP A 98 -12.35 20.99 -2.17
CA ASP A 98 -12.71 22.05 -3.12
C ASP A 98 -11.65 23.17 -3.24
N ALA A 99 -10.85 23.42 -2.20
CA ALA A 99 -9.83 24.48 -2.19
C ALA A 99 -8.62 24.20 -3.10
N ASN A 100 -8.34 22.94 -3.47
CA ASN A 100 -7.14 22.52 -4.20
C ASN A 100 -7.35 22.41 -5.72
N GLY A 101 -8.29 23.18 -6.27
CA GLY A 101 -8.82 23.10 -7.64
C GLY A 101 -7.87 23.39 -8.81
N ASN A 102 -6.56 23.16 -8.74
CA ASN A 102 -5.71 23.17 -9.93
C ASN A 102 -4.47 22.27 -9.81
N ASP A 103 -4.33 21.38 -10.79
CA ASP A 103 -3.25 20.41 -11.05
C ASP A 103 -3.05 19.24 -10.07
N THR A 104 -3.39 18.04 -10.59
CA THR A 104 -3.31 16.70 -9.98
C THR A 104 -4.23 16.48 -8.79
N LYS A 105 -5.27 15.64 -8.96
CA LYS A 105 -6.18 15.22 -7.89
C LYS A 105 -5.36 14.79 -6.66
N PRO A 106 -5.42 15.50 -5.53
CA PRO A 106 -4.63 15.15 -4.36
C PRO A 106 -5.07 13.77 -3.82
N THR A 107 -4.11 12.95 -3.41
CA THR A 107 -4.39 11.67 -2.76
C THR A 107 -4.62 11.91 -1.28
N TYR A 108 -5.75 11.40 -0.78
CA TYR A 108 -6.13 11.50 0.62
C TYR A 108 -6.16 10.13 1.27
N ILE A 109 -5.59 10.05 2.47
CA ILE A 109 -5.71 8.85 3.31
C ILE A 109 -6.63 9.19 4.47
N VAL A 110 -7.73 8.47 4.56
CA VAL A 110 -8.71 8.62 5.63
C VAL A 110 -8.38 7.62 6.75
N TYR A 111 -8.03 8.13 7.93
CA TYR A 111 -7.72 7.31 9.10
C TYR A 111 -8.79 7.47 10.18
N GLY A 112 -9.31 6.36 10.72
CA GLY A 112 -10.23 6.36 11.85
C GLY A 112 -9.60 5.73 13.10
N PRO A 113 -10.19 5.96 14.29
CA PRO A 113 -9.75 5.32 15.52
C PRO A 113 -9.86 3.79 15.41
N ILE A 114 -8.77 3.10 15.78
CA ILE A 114 -8.76 1.64 15.94
C ILE A 114 -9.53 1.38 17.24
N ARG A 115 -10.71 0.74 17.13
CA ARG A 115 -11.51 0.32 18.29
C ARG A 115 -10.95 -0.94 18.93
#